data_AF-A0A087AW96-F1
#
_entry.id   AF-A0A087AW96-F1
#
_cell.length_a   1.000
_cell.length_b   1.000
_cell.length_c   1.000
_cell.angle_alpha   90.00
_cell.angle_beta   90.00
_cell.angle_gamma   90.00
#
_symmetry.space_group_name_H-M   'P 1'
#
loop_
_entity.id
_entity.type
_entity.pdbx_description
1 polymer ?
#
loop_
_entity_poly.entity_id
_entity_poly.type
_entity_poly.pdbx_seq_one_letter_code
_entity_poly.pdbx_strand_id
1 'polypeptide(L)'
;MSGAYAVEFMVSGMNWLTTVGDEDSDRRARTRARLRAYGRGVWARAKQHGAHPVCTYMLLVLVGGRAESPVLAAETLKPLIDAGTDEGMWPDDDPAHRVMTLYAPDPRRLAAGVASIHMLVVPVPHSWGGWSALDWLLDTVHAGMGAMRMLAIGDADWLTSNMRLPQAQRKARQTRVMRQARPVWSDGVRLGAQVGVVCAVSYPDTRYYGDPDNTAETATALYGAGVALGAAPPIPRVFAFILDPEQCAGHTHVMRLLCFAMPQSVDVVDRVVGCAPDV
;
A
#
# COMPACT_ATOMS: atom_id res chain seq x y z
N MET A 1 -23.31 1.66 14.91
CA MET A 1 -22.95 2.48 13.74
C MET A 1 -21.73 1.82 13.13
N SER A 2 -21.91 1.01 12.08
CA SER A 2 -20.89 0.11 11.49
C SER A 2 -20.51 0.52 10.06
N GLY A 3 -20.54 1.83 9.76
CA GLY A 3 -20.27 2.35 8.42
C GLY A 3 -18.81 2.71 8.21
N ALA A 4 -18.34 2.63 6.96
CA ALA A 4 -17.04 3.17 6.57
C ALA A 4 -16.95 4.67 6.89
N TYR A 5 -15.75 5.14 7.21
CA TYR A 5 -15.49 6.55 7.49
C TYR A 5 -14.13 6.97 6.95
N ALA A 6 -13.99 8.26 6.62
CA ALA A 6 -12.78 8.82 6.06
C ALA A 6 -12.10 9.81 7.01
N VAL A 7 -10.77 9.80 7.00
CA VAL A 7 -9.92 10.73 7.75
C VAL A 7 -8.92 11.38 6.80
N GLU A 8 -8.77 12.69 6.90
CA GLU A 8 -7.86 13.48 6.07
C GLU A 8 -6.61 13.87 6.87
N PHE A 9 -5.45 13.66 6.24
CA PHE A 9 -4.16 14.08 6.72
C PHE A 9 -3.55 15.06 5.72
N MET A 10 -3.17 16.24 6.22
CA MET A 10 -2.49 17.26 5.43
C MET A 10 -1.00 17.20 5.74
N VAL A 11 -0.23 16.68 4.79
CA VAL A 11 1.19 16.39 4.98
C VAL A 11 2.02 17.42 4.23
N SER A 12 2.82 18.19 4.96
CA SER A 12 3.76 19.14 4.36
C SER A 12 4.83 18.41 3.55
N GLY A 13 5.34 19.04 2.48
CA GLY A 13 6.43 18.48 1.68
C GLY A 13 7.70 18.16 2.47
N MET A 14 7.96 18.84 3.60
CA MET A 14 9.11 18.54 4.47
C MET A 14 8.98 17.23 5.23
N ASN A 15 7.75 16.76 5.45
CA ASN A 15 7.46 15.50 6.14
C ASN A 15 7.05 14.39 5.16
N TRP A 16 7.07 14.65 3.85
CA TRP A 16 6.71 13.66 2.84
C TRP A 16 7.88 12.72 2.58
N LEU A 17 7.72 11.46 2.95
CA LEU A 17 8.67 10.38 2.70
C LEU A 17 8.15 9.49 1.56
N THR A 18 9.07 9.00 0.73
CA THR A 18 8.73 8.05 -0.33
C THR A 18 9.49 6.75 -0.21
N THR A 19 8.98 5.68 -0.83
CA THR A 19 9.69 4.38 -0.89
C THR A 19 11.02 4.45 -1.66
N VAL A 20 11.19 5.47 -2.51
CA VAL A 20 12.42 5.74 -3.28
C VAL A 20 13.21 6.93 -2.73
N GLY A 21 12.88 7.37 -1.50
CA GLY A 21 13.42 8.56 -0.87
C GLY A 21 14.91 8.47 -0.53
N ASP A 22 15.51 9.64 -0.43
CA ASP A 22 16.96 9.85 -0.25
C ASP A 22 17.37 10.22 1.17
N GLU A 23 16.44 10.10 2.11
CA GLU A 23 16.70 10.42 3.50
C GLU A 23 17.62 9.37 4.14
N ASP A 24 18.55 9.84 4.97
CA ASP A 24 19.27 8.97 5.90
C ASP A 24 18.33 8.38 6.96
N SER A 25 18.81 7.34 7.66
CA SER A 25 18.04 6.61 8.66
C SER A 25 17.52 7.50 9.79
N ASP A 26 18.30 8.48 10.21
CA ASP A 26 17.98 9.31 11.37
C ASP A 26 16.96 10.38 11.00
N ARG A 27 17.12 11.01 9.83
CA ARG A 27 16.14 11.95 9.27
C ARG A 27 14.82 11.24 9.01
N ARG A 28 14.84 10.03 8.45
CA ARG A 28 13.65 9.20 8.24
C ARG A 28 12.97 8.89 9.57
N ALA A 29 13.71 8.41 10.57
CA ALA A 29 13.18 8.11 11.90
C ALA A 29 12.55 9.33 12.58
N ARG A 30 13.23 10.49 12.56
CA ARG A 30 12.69 11.75 13.10
C ARG A 30 11.41 12.19 12.38
N THR A 31 11.37 12.06 11.06
CA THR A 31 10.21 12.43 10.25
C THR A 31 9.03 11.51 10.55
N ARG A 32 9.26 10.19 10.63
CA ARG A 32 8.24 9.22 11.05
C ARG A 32 7.69 9.51 12.44
N ALA A 33 8.55 9.85 13.41
CA ALA A 33 8.10 10.21 14.75
C ALA A 33 7.21 11.46 14.76
N ARG A 34 7.55 12.48 13.96
CA ARG A 34 6.70 13.68 13.78
C ARG A 34 5.37 13.35 13.13
N LEU A 35 5.38 12.52 12.07
CA LEU A 35 4.16 12.07 11.40
C LEU A 35 3.26 11.28 12.35
N ARG A 36 3.81 10.37 13.16
CA ARG A 36 3.04 9.59 14.14
C ARG A 36 2.41 10.49 15.20
N ALA A 37 3.17 11.44 15.76
CA ALA A 37 2.64 12.42 16.70
C ALA A 37 1.53 13.30 16.11
N TYR A 38 1.70 13.75 14.86
CA TYR A 38 0.67 14.46 14.11
C TYR A 38 -0.59 13.59 13.88
N GLY A 39 -0.39 12.36 13.42
CA GLY A 39 -1.46 11.39 13.14
C GLY A 39 -2.31 11.11 14.37
N ARG A 40 -1.71 11.01 15.56
CA ARG A 40 -2.45 10.81 16.82
C ARG A 40 -3.45 11.93 17.07
N GLY A 41 -3.04 13.18 16.84
CA GLY A 41 -3.94 14.33 16.95
C GLY A 41 -5.09 14.29 15.94
N VAL A 42 -4.82 13.85 14.70
CA VAL A 42 -5.84 13.69 13.66
C VAL A 42 -6.86 12.60 14.04
N TRP A 43 -6.39 11.43 14.49
CA TRP A 43 -7.24 10.32 14.94
C TRP A 43 -8.06 10.67 16.17
N ALA A 44 -7.46 11.32 17.17
CA ALA A 44 -8.17 11.81 18.35
C ALA A 44 -9.32 12.76 17.96
N ARG A 45 -9.07 13.67 17.01
CA ARG A 45 -10.11 14.55 16.47
C ARG A 45 -11.16 13.77 15.69
N ALA A 46 -10.78 12.82 14.85
CA ALA A 46 -11.73 11.99 14.09
C ALA A 46 -12.70 11.25 15.03
N LYS A 47 -12.21 10.69 16.15
CA LYS A 47 -13.05 10.06 17.19
C LYS A 47 -14.09 11.03 17.74
N GLN A 48 -13.69 12.27 18.04
CA GLN A 48 -14.61 13.31 18.51
C GLN A 48 -15.70 13.66 17.48
N HIS A 49 -15.45 13.41 16.19
CA HIS A 49 -16.38 13.68 15.09
C HIS A 49 -17.11 12.41 14.59
N GLY A 50 -17.07 11.31 15.35
CA GLY A 50 -17.87 10.11 15.09
C GLY A 50 -17.14 8.95 14.39
N ALA A 51 -15.83 9.07 14.12
CA ALA A 51 -15.03 7.91 13.78
C ALA A 51 -15.03 6.92 14.95
N HIS A 52 -15.09 5.62 14.65
CA HIS A 52 -15.26 4.58 15.65
C HIS A 52 -14.23 3.45 15.45
N PRO A 53 -13.88 2.73 16.52
CA PRO A 53 -12.98 1.59 16.40
C PRO A 53 -13.56 0.48 15.51
N VAL A 54 -12.68 -0.20 14.78
CA VAL A 54 -12.98 -1.34 13.91
C VAL A 54 -12.09 -2.53 14.30
N CYS A 55 -12.57 -3.76 14.07
CA CYS A 55 -11.77 -4.96 14.37
C CYS A 55 -11.01 -5.44 13.13
N THR A 56 -11.76 -5.86 12.10
CA THR A 56 -11.21 -6.26 10.80
C THR A 56 -11.61 -5.23 9.75
N TYR A 57 -10.66 -4.77 8.95
CA TYR A 57 -10.86 -3.62 8.06
C TYR A 57 -9.94 -3.64 6.83
N MET A 58 -10.35 -2.87 5.83
CA MET A 58 -9.52 -2.45 4.70
C MET A 58 -9.25 -0.95 4.78
N LEU A 59 -8.11 -0.51 4.24
CA LEU A 59 -7.81 0.90 4.04
C LEU A 59 -7.80 1.23 2.56
N LEU A 60 -8.62 2.19 2.13
CA LEU A 60 -8.43 2.89 0.86
C LEU A 60 -7.75 4.23 1.12
N VAL A 61 -6.62 4.44 0.47
CA VAL A 61 -5.71 5.56 0.67
C VAL A 61 -5.65 6.37 -0.62
N LEU A 62 -6.25 7.55 -0.60
CA LEU A 62 -6.19 8.50 -1.70
C LEU A 62 -5.05 9.48 -1.48
N VAL A 63 -4.14 9.57 -2.45
CA VAL A 63 -2.99 10.45 -2.41
C VAL A 63 -3.21 11.61 -3.37
N GLY A 64 -3.35 12.81 -2.84
CA GLY A 64 -3.60 14.03 -3.60
C GLY A 64 -2.43 15.01 -3.59
N GLY A 65 -2.40 15.89 -4.58
CA GLY A 65 -1.38 16.96 -4.69
C GLY A 65 0.02 16.47 -5.06
N ARG A 66 0.13 15.24 -5.53
CA ARG A 66 1.37 14.58 -5.97
C ARG A 66 1.18 14.03 -7.39
N ALA A 67 2.23 14.13 -8.20
CA ALA A 67 2.20 13.66 -9.59
C ALA A 67 2.72 12.22 -9.73
N GLU A 68 3.45 11.73 -8.73
CA GLU A 68 3.97 10.38 -8.71
C GLU A 68 2.92 9.32 -8.34
N SER A 69 3.31 8.05 -8.47
CA SER A 69 2.45 6.92 -8.11
C SER A 69 2.08 6.94 -6.60
N PRO A 70 0.79 6.80 -6.24
CA PRO A 70 0.31 6.81 -4.85
C PRO A 70 1.02 5.84 -3.91
N VAL A 71 1.41 4.66 -4.40
CA VAL A 71 2.12 3.65 -3.58
C VAL A 71 3.47 4.14 -3.06
N LEU A 72 4.09 5.12 -3.73
CA LEU A 72 5.34 5.70 -3.23
C LEU A 72 5.13 6.40 -1.87
N ALA A 73 3.91 6.81 -1.53
CA ALA A 73 3.57 7.42 -0.26
C ALA A 73 3.51 6.42 0.92
N ALA A 74 3.67 5.11 0.71
CA ALA A 74 3.59 4.10 1.76
C ALA A 74 4.50 4.40 2.97
N GLU A 75 5.67 4.99 2.72
CA GLU A 75 6.58 5.38 3.80
C GLU A 75 6.06 6.57 4.65
N THR A 76 5.32 7.48 4.04
CA THR A 76 4.58 8.53 4.76
C THR A 76 3.37 7.95 5.50
N LEU A 77 2.69 6.99 4.89
CA LEU A 77 1.45 6.42 5.42
C LEU A 77 1.66 5.62 6.70
N LYS A 78 2.70 4.78 6.76
CA LYS A 78 2.93 3.87 7.89
C LYS A 78 2.82 4.54 9.27
N PRO A 79 3.55 5.62 9.58
CA PRO A 79 3.43 6.27 10.89
C PRO A 79 2.04 6.88 11.16
N LEU A 80 1.24 7.18 10.13
CA LEU A 80 -0.14 7.67 10.29
C LEU A 80 -1.08 6.51 10.66
N ILE A 81 -0.85 5.32 10.11
CA ILE A 81 -1.57 4.10 10.51
C ILE A 81 -1.14 3.66 11.91
N ASP A 82 0.16 3.63 12.21
CA ASP A 82 0.65 3.31 13.56
C ASP A 82 -0.03 4.21 14.61
N ALA A 83 -0.27 5.48 14.27
CA ALA A 83 -0.97 6.43 15.14
C ALA A 83 -2.46 6.10 15.35
N GLY A 84 -3.10 5.42 14.40
CA GLY A 84 -4.46 4.91 14.56
C GLY A 84 -4.52 3.77 15.58
N THR A 85 -3.52 2.90 15.56
CA THR A 85 -3.33 1.87 16.61
C THR A 85 -3.10 2.52 17.97
N ASP A 86 -2.20 3.51 18.07
CA ASP A 86 -1.95 4.26 19.31
C ASP A 86 -3.22 4.91 19.88
N GLU A 87 -4.14 5.30 19.01
CA GLU A 87 -5.39 5.96 19.36
C GLU A 87 -6.58 4.99 19.48
N GLY A 88 -6.34 3.67 19.39
CA GLY A 88 -7.35 2.64 19.61
C GLY A 88 -8.42 2.56 18.53
N MET A 89 -8.10 2.96 17.29
CA MET A 89 -9.00 2.83 16.13
C MET A 89 -9.16 1.37 15.67
N TRP A 90 -8.18 0.53 15.98
CA TRP A 90 -8.17 -0.92 15.77
C TRP A 90 -7.22 -1.57 16.77
N PRO A 91 -7.32 -2.89 17.01
CA PRO A 91 -6.45 -3.58 17.97
C PRO A 91 -4.98 -3.56 17.55
N ASP A 92 -4.71 -3.83 16.26
CA ASP A 92 -3.39 -3.76 15.64
C ASP A 92 -3.53 -3.43 14.14
N ASP A 93 -2.42 -3.08 13.50
CA ASP A 93 -2.34 -2.78 12.08
C ASP A 93 -1.79 -3.93 11.21
N ASP A 94 -1.65 -5.10 11.85
CA ASP A 94 -1.20 -6.35 11.28
C ASP A 94 -2.23 -6.99 10.31
N PRO A 95 -1.85 -8.04 9.55
CA PRO A 95 -2.76 -8.70 8.62
C PRO A 95 -3.96 -9.42 9.24
N ALA A 96 -3.98 -9.65 10.56
CA ALA A 96 -5.14 -10.26 11.22
C ALA A 96 -6.30 -9.26 11.35
N HIS A 97 -5.99 -7.97 11.34
CA HIS A 97 -6.96 -6.87 11.45
C HIS A 97 -7.06 -6.09 10.14
N ARG A 98 -5.93 -5.69 9.54
CA ARG A 98 -5.86 -4.97 8.26
C ARG A 98 -5.67 -5.94 7.11
N VAL A 99 -6.77 -6.37 6.49
CA VAL A 99 -6.73 -7.40 5.44
C VAL A 99 -6.22 -6.88 4.09
N MET A 100 -6.33 -5.56 3.86
CA MET A 100 -5.85 -4.91 2.63
C MET A 100 -5.56 -3.41 2.84
N THR A 101 -4.48 -2.92 2.24
CA THR A 101 -4.25 -1.48 2.03
C THR A 101 -4.24 -1.19 0.52
N LEU A 102 -5.12 -0.32 0.04
CA LEU A 102 -5.23 0.11 -1.36
C LEU A 102 -4.77 1.56 -1.50
N TYR A 103 -3.90 1.85 -2.46
CA TYR A 103 -3.43 3.18 -2.78
C TYR A 103 -3.99 3.60 -4.15
N ALA A 104 -4.60 4.78 -4.23
CA ALA A 104 -5.11 5.35 -5.48
C ALA A 104 -4.87 6.87 -5.56
N PRO A 105 -4.82 7.45 -6.77
CA PRO A 105 -4.72 8.90 -6.92
C PRO A 105 -5.99 9.55 -6.37
N ASP A 106 -5.85 10.65 -5.63
CA ASP A 106 -7.01 11.46 -5.28
C ASP A 106 -7.45 12.28 -6.51
N PRO A 107 -8.70 12.13 -6.98
CA PRO A 107 -9.18 12.87 -8.14
C PRO A 107 -9.38 14.37 -7.85
N ARG A 108 -9.40 14.80 -6.57
CA ARG A 108 -9.63 16.19 -6.20
C ARG A 108 -8.39 17.03 -6.47
N ARG A 109 -8.62 18.22 -7.06
CA ARG A 109 -7.56 19.22 -7.23
C ARG A 109 -7.21 19.84 -5.88
N LEU A 110 -5.96 19.67 -5.45
CA LEU A 110 -5.43 20.35 -4.27
C LEU A 110 -4.66 21.62 -4.66
N ALA A 111 -4.59 22.56 -3.71
CA ALA A 111 -3.73 23.74 -3.85
C ALA A 111 -2.25 23.32 -3.99
N ALA A 112 -1.50 24.08 -4.79
CA ALA A 112 -0.08 23.81 -5.03
C ALA A 112 0.71 23.82 -3.70
N GLY A 113 1.60 22.84 -3.52
CA GLY A 113 2.47 22.74 -2.33
C GLY A 113 1.87 21.98 -1.15
N VAL A 114 0.63 21.49 -1.27
CA VAL A 114 -0.05 20.72 -0.23
C VAL A 114 -0.32 19.30 -0.74
N ALA A 115 0.21 18.30 -0.05
CA ALA A 115 -0.13 16.89 -0.27
C ALA A 115 -1.16 16.46 0.77
N SER A 116 -2.18 15.73 0.34
CA SER A 116 -3.14 15.12 1.25
C SER A 116 -3.11 13.61 1.14
N ILE A 117 -3.42 12.98 2.26
CA ILE A 117 -3.75 11.56 2.34
C ILE A 117 -5.17 11.49 2.89
N HIS A 118 -6.10 10.94 2.13
CA HIS A 118 -7.42 10.59 2.63
C HIS A 118 -7.47 9.09 2.83
N MET A 119 -7.63 8.70 4.09
CA MET A 119 -7.72 7.31 4.50
C MET A 119 -9.18 6.98 4.79
N LEU A 120 -9.79 6.17 3.92
CA LEU A 120 -11.08 5.56 4.16
C LEU A 120 -10.86 4.24 4.89
N VAL A 121 -11.41 4.14 6.09
CA VAL A 121 -11.48 2.92 6.88
C VAL A 121 -12.78 2.22 6.53
N VAL A 122 -12.68 1.02 5.97
CA VAL A 122 -13.83 0.19 5.58
C VAL A 122 -13.85 -1.03 6.49
N PRO A 123 -14.77 -1.12 7.47
CA PRO A 123 -14.97 -2.33 8.23
C PRO A 123 -15.28 -3.49 7.28
N VAL A 124 -14.81 -4.69 7.59
CA VAL A 124 -15.15 -5.91 6.82
C VAL A 124 -15.46 -7.07 7.77
N PRO A 125 -16.12 -8.15 7.30
CA PRO A 125 -16.38 -9.32 8.13
C PRO A 125 -15.08 -9.89 8.73
N HIS A 126 -15.15 -10.29 10.00
CA HIS A 126 -13.99 -10.86 10.71
C HIS A 126 -13.45 -12.15 10.08
N SER A 127 -14.26 -12.84 9.27
CA SER A 127 -13.86 -14.03 8.53
C SER A 127 -13.00 -13.72 7.29
N TRP A 128 -12.87 -12.45 6.89
CA TRP A 128 -12.09 -12.09 5.72
C TRP A 128 -10.59 -12.18 5.99
N GLY A 129 -9.89 -12.76 5.02
CA GLY A 129 -8.44 -12.61 4.86
C GLY A 129 -8.11 -11.83 3.59
N GLY A 130 -6.82 -11.73 3.27
CA GLY A 130 -6.33 -11.02 2.07
C GLY A 130 -6.97 -11.48 0.76
N TRP A 131 -7.20 -12.79 0.59
CA TRP A 131 -7.87 -13.32 -0.61
C TRP A 131 -9.35 -12.96 -0.68
N SER A 132 -10.08 -12.95 0.43
CA SER A 132 -11.47 -12.50 0.47
C SER A 132 -11.59 -11.04 0.04
N ALA A 133 -10.66 -10.20 0.52
CA ALA A 133 -10.57 -8.80 0.11
C ALA A 133 -10.17 -8.64 -1.37
N LEU A 134 -9.31 -9.52 -1.90
CA LEU A 134 -8.95 -9.53 -3.32
C LEU A 134 -10.16 -9.86 -4.19
N ASP A 135 -10.87 -10.95 -3.91
CA ASP A 135 -12.03 -11.36 -4.69
C ASP A 135 -13.08 -10.25 -4.72
N TRP A 136 -13.38 -9.68 -3.55
CA TRP A 136 -14.27 -8.52 -3.46
C TRP A 136 -13.77 -7.33 -4.28
N LEU A 137 -12.47 -7.01 -4.22
CA LEU A 137 -11.91 -5.89 -4.98
C LEU A 137 -12.06 -6.12 -6.49
N LEU A 138 -11.70 -7.31 -6.98
CA LEU A 138 -11.76 -7.66 -8.40
C LEU A 138 -13.19 -7.55 -8.93
N ASP A 139 -14.17 -8.03 -8.17
CA ASP A 139 -15.59 -7.91 -8.51
C ASP A 139 -16.06 -6.45 -8.49
N THR A 140 -15.68 -5.71 -7.43
CA THR A 140 -16.07 -4.30 -7.20
C THR A 140 -15.57 -3.37 -8.30
N VAL A 141 -14.37 -3.62 -8.83
CA VAL A 141 -13.76 -2.82 -9.90
C VAL A 141 -13.99 -3.40 -11.30
N HIS A 142 -14.73 -4.50 -11.40
CA HIS A 142 -14.97 -5.24 -12.65
C HIS A 142 -13.67 -5.54 -13.39
N ALA A 143 -12.73 -6.17 -12.68
CA ALA A 143 -11.40 -6.46 -13.18
C ALA A 143 -11.46 -7.27 -14.48
N GLY A 144 -10.80 -6.77 -15.51
CA GLY A 144 -10.59 -7.49 -16.77
C GLY A 144 -9.38 -8.41 -16.73
N MET A 145 -9.09 -9.03 -17.87
CA MET A 145 -7.89 -9.85 -18.03
C MET A 145 -6.61 -9.07 -17.71
N GLY A 146 -5.61 -9.80 -17.24
CA GLY A 146 -4.42 -9.24 -16.65
C GLY A 146 -3.19 -10.14 -16.82
N ALA A 147 -2.15 -9.83 -16.06
CA ALA A 147 -0.93 -10.61 -16.01
C ALA A 147 -0.44 -10.74 -14.56
N MET A 148 0.11 -11.90 -14.22
CA MET A 148 0.78 -12.11 -12.94
C MET A 148 2.29 -11.92 -13.12
N ARG A 149 2.93 -11.27 -12.14
CA ARG A 149 4.38 -11.12 -12.04
C ARG A 149 4.82 -11.64 -10.71
N MET A 150 5.66 -12.66 -10.71
CA MET A 150 6.15 -13.28 -9.49
C MET A 150 7.65 -13.09 -9.38
N LEU A 151 8.11 -12.70 -8.19
CA LEU A 151 9.53 -12.68 -7.87
C LEU A 151 9.76 -13.28 -6.48
N ALA A 152 10.67 -14.25 -6.42
CA ALA A 152 11.25 -14.73 -5.17
C ALA A 152 12.48 -13.88 -4.83
N ILE A 153 12.56 -13.40 -3.60
CA ILE A 153 13.54 -12.41 -3.15
C ILE A 153 14.20 -12.94 -1.88
N GLY A 154 15.53 -13.07 -1.90
CA GLY A 154 16.26 -13.49 -0.70
C GLY A 154 16.35 -12.39 0.37
N ASP A 155 16.53 -12.77 1.63
CA ASP A 155 16.65 -11.87 2.80
C ASP A 155 17.66 -10.72 2.60
N ALA A 156 18.73 -10.98 1.85
CA ALA A 156 19.80 -10.02 1.56
C ALA A 156 19.32 -8.81 0.71
N ASP A 157 18.25 -9.01 -0.07
CA ASP A 157 17.70 -8.01 -0.99
C ASP A 157 16.30 -7.53 -0.59
N TRP A 158 15.66 -8.23 0.33
CA TRP A 158 14.39 -7.83 0.92
C TRP A 158 14.49 -6.44 1.58
N LEU A 159 13.49 -5.60 1.30
CA LEU A 159 13.35 -4.25 1.87
C LEU A 159 11.99 -4.13 2.56
N THR A 160 12.03 -3.67 3.81
CA THR A 160 10.84 -3.28 4.56
C THR A 160 11.01 -1.93 5.23
N SER A 161 9.90 -1.24 5.48
CA SER A 161 9.83 0.04 6.20
C SER A 161 10.41 -0.01 7.62
N ASN A 162 10.50 -1.21 8.22
CA ASN A 162 11.04 -1.41 9.58
C ASN A 162 12.58 -1.46 9.62
N MET A 163 13.23 -1.59 8.46
CA MET A 163 14.69 -1.69 8.38
C MET A 163 15.38 -0.35 8.62
N ARG A 164 16.37 -0.33 9.52
CA ARG A 164 17.23 0.84 9.80
C ARG A 164 18.54 0.77 9.01
N LEU A 165 18.42 0.59 7.69
CA LEU A 165 19.57 0.49 6.79
C LEU A 165 20.04 1.89 6.35
N PRO A 166 21.35 2.10 6.17
CA PRO A 166 21.86 3.29 5.51
C PRO A 166 21.28 3.45 4.10
N GLN A 167 21.08 4.71 3.65
CA GLN A 167 20.50 5.04 2.35
C GLN A 167 21.19 4.31 1.18
N ALA A 168 22.53 4.29 1.16
CA ALA A 168 23.29 3.61 0.11
C ALA A 168 23.00 2.11 0.04
N GLN A 169 22.81 1.45 1.19
CA GLN A 169 22.49 0.02 1.23
C GLN A 169 21.06 -0.24 0.75
N ARG A 170 20.10 0.61 1.14
CA ARG A 170 18.71 0.55 0.64
C ARG A 170 18.66 0.67 -0.88
N LYS A 171 19.30 1.70 -1.45
CA LYS A 171 19.39 1.89 -2.91
C LYS A 171 20.05 0.72 -3.62
N ALA A 172 21.11 0.17 -3.04
CA ALA A 172 21.79 -0.98 -3.61
C ALA A 172 20.87 -2.22 -3.65
N ARG A 173 20.12 -2.49 -2.58
CA ARG A 173 19.10 -3.55 -2.55
C ARG A 173 17.99 -3.29 -3.56
N GLN A 174 17.45 -2.07 -3.61
CA GLN A 174 16.39 -1.69 -4.55
C GLN A 174 16.83 -1.91 -6.00
N THR A 175 18.06 -1.51 -6.33
CA THR A 175 18.67 -1.73 -7.65
C THR A 175 18.83 -3.23 -7.96
N ARG A 176 19.19 -4.06 -6.97
CA ARG A 176 19.29 -5.52 -7.15
C ARG A 176 17.92 -6.14 -7.38
N VAL A 177 16.88 -5.74 -6.62
CA VAL A 177 15.50 -6.19 -6.85
C VAL A 177 15.01 -5.78 -8.24
N MET A 178 15.22 -4.52 -8.66
CA MET A 178 14.86 -4.08 -10.01
C MET A 178 15.53 -4.93 -11.09
N ARG A 179 16.82 -5.25 -10.95
CA ARG A 179 17.56 -6.12 -11.89
C ARG A 179 17.00 -7.54 -11.91
N GLN A 180 16.68 -8.12 -10.75
CA GLN A 180 16.06 -9.44 -10.64
C GLN A 180 14.64 -9.47 -11.22
N ALA A 181 13.92 -8.35 -11.16
CA ALA A 181 12.57 -8.20 -11.70
C ALA A 181 12.53 -8.08 -13.23
N ARG A 182 13.59 -7.61 -13.90
CA ARG A 182 13.59 -7.37 -15.37
C ARG A 182 13.12 -8.59 -16.18
N PRO A 183 13.61 -9.82 -15.96
CA PRO A 183 13.16 -10.99 -16.71
C PRO A 183 11.66 -11.27 -16.56
N VAL A 184 11.08 -11.03 -15.38
CA VAL A 184 9.65 -11.23 -15.08
C VAL A 184 8.76 -10.31 -15.93
N TRP A 185 9.30 -9.19 -16.41
CA TRP A 185 8.61 -8.21 -17.28
C TRP A 185 9.01 -8.29 -18.76
N SER A 186 9.89 -9.23 -19.13
CA SER A 186 10.46 -9.34 -20.48
C SER A 186 9.73 -10.35 -21.38
N ASP A 187 8.54 -10.80 -20.97
CA ASP A 187 7.71 -11.79 -21.67
C ASP A 187 6.96 -11.23 -22.90
N GLY A 188 7.14 -9.94 -23.22
CA GLY A 188 6.48 -9.25 -24.33
C GLY A 188 5.07 -8.74 -24.01
N VAL A 189 4.49 -9.10 -22.88
CA VAL A 189 3.18 -8.59 -22.46
C VAL A 189 3.33 -7.12 -22.03
N ARG A 190 2.37 -6.29 -22.46
CA ARG A 190 2.30 -4.87 -22.15
C ARG A 190 0.96 -4.56 -21.51
N LEU A 191 0.99 -4.03 -20.31
CA LEU A 191 -0.22 -3.61 -19.61
C LEU A 191 -0.72 -2.30 -20.21
N GLY A 192 -2.04 -2.12 -20.29
CA GLY A 192 -2.66 -0.90 -20.79
C GLY A 192 -2.49 0.29 -19.83
N ALA A 193 -3.06 1.44 -20.19
CA ALA A 193 -3.00 2.64 -19.35
C ALA A 193 -3.87 2.55 -18.08
N GLN A 194 -4.92 1.71 -18.09
CA GLN A 194 -5.85 1.57 -16.98
C GLN A 194 -5.64 0.21 -16.30
N VAL A 195 -4.78 0.21 -15.29
CA VAL A 195 -4.33 -1.01 -14.61
C VAL A 195 -4.53 -0.87 -13.12
N GLY A 196 -5.09 -1.90 -12.51
CA GLY A 196 -5.01 -2.15 -11.08
C GLY A 196 -3.92 -3.17 -10.79
N VAL A 197 -3.29 -3.06 -9.63
CA VAL A 197 -2.25 -3.98 -9.16
C VAL A 197 -2.59 -4.40 -7.74
N VAL A 198 -2.55 -5.69 -7.47
CA VAL A 198 -2.53 -6.22 -6.09
C VAL A 198 -1.20 -6.95 -5.88
N CYS A 199 -0.47 -6.54 -4.85
CA CYS A 199 0.75 -7.18 -4.38
C CYS A 199 0.40 -8.14 -3.25
N ALA A 200 0.38 -9.44 -3.54
CA ALA A 200 0.29 -10.48 -2.53
C ALA A 200 1.70 -10.83 -2.04
N VAL A 201 1.89 -10.86 -0.73
CA VAL A 201 3.21 -11.08 -0.10
C VAL A 201 3.20 -12.36 0.72
N SER A 202 4.06 -13.31 0.35
CA SER A 202 4.34 -14.52 1.12
C SER A 202 5.57 -14.33 2.00
N TYR A 203 5.49 -14.77 3.25
CA TYR A 203 6.59 -14.77 4.21
C TYR A 203 7.07 -16.21 4.51
N PRO A 204 8.35 -16.39 4.89
CA PRO A 204 8.92 -17.72 5.17
C PRO A 204 8.41 -18.33 6.48
N ASP A 205 7.89 -17.53 7.41
CA ASP A 205 7.28 -18.01 8.66
C ASP A 205 5.88 -17.38 8.84
N THR A 206 4.85 -18.22 8.88
CA THR A 206 3.45 -17.79 9.07
C THR A 206 3.13 -17.34 10.48
N ARG A 207 4.04 -17.50 11.44
CA ARG A 207 3.85 -17.05 12.83
C ARG A 207 4.26 -15.61 13.03
N TYR A 208 4.99 -15.03 12.07
CA TYR A 208 5.44 -13.64 12.05
C TYR A 208 5.13 -13.03 10.70
N TYR A 209 3.88 -12.62 10.51
CA TYR A 209 3.54 -11.77 9.37
C TYR A 209 3.96 -10.34 9.68
N GLY A 210 4.82 -9.78 8.83
CA GLY A 210 4.91 -8.33 8.74
C GLY A 210 3.71 -7.80 7.95
N ASP A 211 3.30 -6.57 8.19
CA ASP A 211 2.25 -5.94 7.38
C ASP A 211 2.70 -5.93 5.91
N PRO A 212 1.83 -6.28 4.94
CA PRO A 212 2.28 -6.55 3.58
C PRO A 212 2.77 -5.26 2.90
N ASP A 213 2.17 -4.11 3.21
CA ASP A 213 2.59 -2.81 2.71
C ASP A 213 3.88 -2.26 3.35
N ASN A 214 4.40 -2.89 4.43
CA ASN A 214 5.77 -2.60 4.90
C ASN A 214 6.80 -2.89 3.81
N THR A 215 6.45 -3.75 2.86
CA THR A 215 7.31 -4.19 1.77
C THR A 215 7.19 -3.32 0.52
N ALA A 216 6.47 -2.19 0.61
CA ALA A 216 6.20 -1.30 -0.52
C ALA A 216 7.46 -0.86 -1.28
N GLU A 217 8.61 -0.75 -0.61
CA GLU A 217 9.88 -0.45 -1.28
C GLU A 217 10.36 -1.57 -2.20
N THR A 218 10.18 -2.83 -1.78
CA THR A 218 10.44 -3.99 -2.62
C THR A 218 9.43 -4.08 -3.76
N ALA A 219 8.13 -3.89 -3.47
CA ALA A 219 7.07 -3.93 -4.46
C ALA A 219 7.23 -2.84 -5.53
N THR A 220 7.64 -1.63 -5.13
CA THR A 220 7.90 -0.52 -6.04
C THR A 220 9.14 -0.74 -6.91
N ALA A 221 10.16 -1.44 -6.41
CA ALA A 221 11.27 -1.91 -7.26
C ALA A 221 10.81 -2.97 -8.28
N LEU A 222 10.02 -3.97 -7.85
CA LEU A 222 9.49 -5.00 -8.73
C LEU A 222 8.61 -4.40 -9.84
N TYR A 223 7.66 -3.54 -9.47
CA TYR A 223 6.79 -2.87 -10.44
C TYR A 223 7.55 -1.84 -11.30
N GLY A 224 8.47 -1.09 -10.68
CA GLY A 224 9.30 -0.10 -11.35
C GLY A 224 10.19 -0.67 -12.45
N ALA A 225 10.60 -1.94 -12.36
CA ALA A 225 11.28 -2.62 -13.46
C ALA A 225 10.37 -2.77 -14.70
N GLY A 226 9.09 -3.06 -14.51
CA GLY A 226 8.09 -3.08 -15.58
C GLY A 226 7.86 -1.72 -16.20
N VAL A 227 7.77 -0.67 -15.37
CA VAL A 227 7.66 0.73 -15.82
C VAL A 227 8.86 1.13 -16.66
N ALA A 228 10.09 0.84 -16.20
CA ALA A 228 11.33 1.16 -16.90
C ALA A 228 11.45 0.46 -18.26
N LEU A 229 10.79 -0.69 -18.44
CA LEU A 229 10.74 -1.44 -19.71
C LEU A 229 9.55 -1.03 -20.59
N GLY A 230 8.72 -0.07 -20.16
CA GLY A 230 7.48 0.29 -20.85
C GLY A 230 6.42 -0.81 -20.83
N ALA A 231 6.54 -1.80 -19.93
CA ALA A 231 5.62 -2.92 -19.80
C ALA A 231 4.43 -2.64 -18.86
N ALA A 232 4.54 -1.63 -18.01
CA ALA A 232 3.50 -1.19 -17.09
C ALA A 232 3.41 0.34 -17.05
N PRO A 233 2.23 0.93 -16.80
CA PRO A 233 2.11 2.37 -16.62
C PRO A 233 2.82 2.82 -15.33
N PRO A 234 3.39 4.04 -15.28
CA PRO A 234 4.05 4.54 -14.06
C PRO A 234 3.07 4.77 -12.90
N ILE A 235 1.80 5.03 -13.20
CA ILE A 235 0.75 5.32 -12.21
C ILE A 235 -0.41 4.36 -12.47
N PRO A 236 -0.52 3.26 -11.71
CA PRO A 236 -1.72 2.43 -11.75
C PRO A 236 -2.91 3.16 -11.12
N ARG A 237 -4.11 2.75 -11.52
CA ARG A 237 -5.38 3.27 -10.97
C ARG A 237 -5.56 2.89 -9.50
N VAL A 238 -5.07 1.70 -9.13
CA VAL A 238 -4.98 1.23 -7.75
C VAL A 238 -3.73 0.36 -7.59
N PHE A 239 -3.09 0.46 -6.43
CA PHE A 239 -2.04 -0.46 -6.01
C PHE A 239 -2.38 -0.96 -4.61
N ALA A 240 -2.69 -2.23 -4.45
CA ALA A 240 -3.09 -2.82 -3.18
C ALA A 240 -2.03 -3.78 -2.64
N PHE A 241 -2.06 -4.02 -1.33
CA PHE A 241 -1.26 -5.03 -0.66
C PHE A 241 -2.16 -5.97 0.13
N ILE A 242 -1.87 -7.27 0.04
CA ILE A 242 -2.52 -8.32 0.83
C ILE A 242 -1.47 -9.31 1.33
N LEU A 243 -1.80 -10.00 2.42
CA LEU A 243 -1.02 -11.16 2.86
C LEU A 243 -1.37 -12.35 1.97
N ASP A 244 -0.34 -13.03 1.47
CA ASP A 244 -0.47 -14.33 0.84
C ASP A 244 -0.27 -15.42 1.93
N PRO A 245 -1.26 -16.28 2.21
CA PRO A 245 -1.19 -17.32 3.22
C PRO A 245 -0.25 -18.47 2.82
N GLU A 246 0.17 -18.56 1.56
CA GLU A 246 1.17 -19.55 1.16
C GLU A 246 2.53 -19.22 1.77
N GLN A 247 3.11 -20.18 2.49
CA GLN A 247 4.50 -20.11 2.94
C GLN A 247 5.46 -20.17 1.77
N CYS A 248 6.50 -19.36 1.81
CA CYS A 248 7.66 -19.52 0.94
C CYS A 248 8.81 -20.23 1.67
N ALA A 249 9.78 -20.72 0.90
CA ALA A 249 10.96 -21.38 1.44
C ALA A 249 11.73 -20.46 2.40
N GLY A 250 12.42 -21.05 3.38
CA GLY A 250 13.26 -20.30 4.32
C GLY A 250 14.26 -19.38 3.59
N HIS A 251 14.53 -18.22 4.20
CA HIS A 251 15.41 -17.16 3.66
C HIS A 251 14.96 -16.52 2.34
N THR A 252 13.71 -16.78 1.94
CA THR A 252 13.11 -16.25 0.73
C THR A 252 11.76 -15.64 1.06
N HIS A 253 11.42 -14.54 0.40
CA HIS A 253 10.11 -13.91 0.36
C HIS A 253 9.57 -14.00 -1.06
N VAL A 254 8.25 -14.18 -1.24
CA VAL A 254 7.66 -14.18 -2.59
C VAL A 254 6.68 -13.02 -2.71
N MET A 255 6.83 -12.25 -3.78
CA MET A 255 5.86 -11.22 -4.17
C MET A 255 5.17 -11.63 -5.47
N ARG A 256 3.83 -11.63 -5.44
CA ARG A 256 2.99 -11.78 -6.62
C ARG A 256 2.30 -10.45 -6.91
N LEU A 257 2.59 -9.82 -8.03
CA LEU A 257 1.82 -8.70 -8.56
C LEU A 257 0.75 -9.23 -9.51
N LEU A 258 -0.48 -9.26 -9.05
CA LEU A 258 -1.65 -9.50 -9.89
C LEU A 258 -2.02 -8.17 -10.53
N CYS A 259 -1.67 -8.01 -11.81
CA CYS A 259 -2.00 -6.82 -12.59
C CYS A 259 -3.26 -7.11 -13.41
N PHE A 260 -4.26 -6.25 -13.38
CA PHE A 260 -5.52 -6.46 -14.09
C PHE A 260 -5.96 -5.18 -14.82
N ALA A 261 -6.64 -5.35 -15.96
CA ALA A 261 -7.24 -4.22 -16.66
C ALA A 261 -8.41 -3.66 -15.85
N MET A 262 -8.50 -2.33 -15.78
CA MET A 262 -9.63 -1.64 -15.14
C MET A 262 -10.43 -0.87 -16.19
N PRO A 263 -11.77 -1.00 -16.24
CA PRO A 263 -12.59 -0.18 -17.12
C PRO A 263 -12.44 1.32 -16.80
N GLN A 264 -12.34 2.16 -17.84
CA GLN A 264 -12.16 3.61 -17.66
C GLN A 264 -13.29 4.27 -16.86
N SER A 265 -14.51 3.74 -16.98
CA SER A 265 -15.72 4.23 -16.32
C SER A 265 -15.80 3.91 -14.82
N VAL A 266 -14.87 3.10 -14.29
CA VAL A 266 -14.86 2.74 -12.87
C VAL A 266 -14.15 3.83 -12.07
N ASP A 267 -14.87 4.44 -11.14
CA ASP A 267 -14.28 5.21 -10.05
C ASP A 267 -14.06 4.28 -8.84
N VAL A 268 -12.81 4.16 -8.40
CA VAL A 268 -12.45 3.22 -7.32
C VAL A 268 -13.05 3.67 -5.99
N VAL A 269 -13.12 4.97 -5.73
CA VAL A 269 -13.65 5.52 -4.49
C VAL A 269 -15.14 5.25 -4.40
N ASP A 270 -15.89 5.63 -5.44
CA ASP A 270 -17.34 5.45 -5.46
C ASP A 270 -17.72 3.98 -5.36
N ARG A 271 -16.96 3.09 -5.99
CA ARG A 271 -17.20 1.64 -5.91
C ARG A 271 -16.86 1.05 -4.56
N VAL A 272 -15.70 1.39 -3.98
CA VAL A 272 -15.29 0.89 -2.66
C VAL A 272 -16.25 1.35 -1.57
N VAL A 273 -16.70 2.61 -1.62
CA VAL A 273 -17.69 3.15 -0.67
C VAL A 273 -19.08 2.57 -0.93
N GLY A 274 -19.53 2.53 -2.19
CA GLY A 274 -20.87 2.09 -2.56
C GLY A 274 -21.09 0.58 -2.46
N CYS A 275 -20.02 -0.22 -2.48
CA CYS A 275 -20.03 -1.68 -2.33
C CYS A 275 -19.33 -2.13 -1.03
N ALA A 276 -19.19 -1.22 -0.05
CA ALA A 276 -18.63 -1.55 1.25
C ALA A 276 -19.36 -2.77 1.83
N PRO A 277 -18.64 -3.80 2.31
CA PRO A 277 -19.28 -5.00 2.85
C PRO A 277 -20.19 -4.68 4.03
N ASP A 278 -21.32 -5.39 4.13
CA ASP A 278 -22.12 -5.36 5.34
C ASP A 278 -21.37 -6.07 6.48
N VAL A 279 -21.27 -5.41 7.63
CA VAL A 279 -20.54 -5.88 8.83
C VAL A 279 -21.46 -5.94 10.03
#